data_AF-A0A0D2XWI6-F1
#
_entry.id   AF-A0A0D2XWI6-F1
#
_cell.length_a   1.000
_cell.length_b   1.000
_cell.length_c   1.000
_cell.angle_alpha   90.00
_cell.angle_beta   90.00
_cell.angle_gamma   90.00
#
_symmetry.space_group_name_H-M   'P 1'
#
loop_
_entity.id
_entity.type
_entity.pdbx_description
1 polymer ?
#
loop_
_entity_poly.entity_id
_entity_poly.type
_entity_poly.pdbx_seq_one_letter_code
_entity_poly.pdbx_strand_id
1 'polypeptide(L)'
;MDSRQIYQTSYRNEYSLKMDYHSIHGYDRASFGTPSTHRLPTVSASQALDELGNDASTHVSIGIEELDRSLIANIPVDSQDTTAKGGVQRGQVTEIWGPPGAGKTALGLQLTANALCDGDAVVWIVFKLCSTTDFGP
;
A
#
# COMPACT_ATOMS: atom_id res chain seq x y z
N MET A 1 29.19 47.18 49.03
CA MET A 1 27.77 47.14 49.42
C MET A 1 27.02 48.02 48.44
N ASP A 2 26.00 47.61 47.70
CA ASP A 2 25.43 46.30 47.37
C ASP A 2 24.59 46.55 46.11
N SER A 3 25.03 46.04 44.95
CA SER A 3 24.43 46.29 43.62
C SER A 3 23.13 45.53 43.38
N ARG A 4 22.40 45.16 44.45
CA ARG A 4 21.21 44.29 44.40
C ARG A 4 19.86 45.01 44.47
N GLN A 5 19.84 46.33 44.33
CA GLN A 5 18.60 47.13 44.45
C GLN A 5 18.03 47.69 43.13
N ILE A 6 18.70 47.46 41.98
CA ILE A 6 18.27 48.03 40.68
C ILE A 6 17.45 47.08 39.78
N TYR A 7 17.32 45.79 40.14
CA TYR A 7 16.61 44.80 39.32
C TYR A 7 15.17 44.50 39.76
N GLN A 8 14.59 45.29 40.67
CA GLN A 8 13.24 45.02 41.19
C GLN A 8 12.15 46.02 40.74
N THR A 9 12.45 46.98 39.87
CA THR A 9 11.47 48.00 39.43
C THR A 9 11.14 47.94 37.93
N SER A 10 10.75 46.78 37.39
CA SER A 10 10.11 46.74 36.06
C SER A 10 9.09 45.61 35.87
N TYR A 11 8.58 45.01 36.95
CA TYR A 11 7.46 44.05 36.90
C TYR A 11 6.15 44.70 37.35
N ARG A 12 5.90 45.94 36.90
CA ARG A 12 4.62 46.62 37.10
C ARG A 12 4.07 47.02 35.74
N ASN A 13 2.90 46.48 35.44
CA ASN A 13 2.06 46.68 34.25
C ASN A 13 2.49 45.90 33.01
N GLU A 14 1.88 44.72 32.81
CA GLU A 14 1.07 44.40 31.63
C GLU A 14 0.47 42.98 31.73
N TYR A 15 -0.29 42.70 32.81
CA TYR A 15 -1.13 41.49 32.90
C TYR A 15 -2.59 41.80 32.55
N SER A 16 -2.83 42.58 31.48
CA SER A 16 -4.19 42.96 31.08
C SER A 16 -4.44 42.89 29.57
N LEU A 17 -3.75 42.02 28.85
CA LEU A 17 -4.23 41.47 27.58
C LEU A 17 -3.85 39.99 27.53
N LYS A 18 -4.62 39.15 28.21
CA LYS A 18 -4.62 37.71 27.95
C LYS A 18 -5.25 37.55 26.57
N MET A 19 -4.44 37.63 25.52
CA MET A 19 -4.87 37.29 24.17
C MET A 19 -5.27 35.82 24.20
N ASP A 20 -6.58 35.60 24.19
CA ASP A 20 -7.17 34.27 24.18
C ASP A 20 -6.95 33.68 22.79
N TYR A 21 -5.84 32.97 22.63
CA TYR A 21 -5.36 32.40 21.36
C TYR A 21 -6.45 31.58 20.64
N HIS A 22 -7.28 30.88 21.41
CA HIS A 22 -8.39 30.06 20.91
C HIS A 22 -9.57 30.87 20.38
N SER A 23 -9.68 32.17 20.71
CA SER A 23 -10.69 33.08 20.16
C SER A 23 -10.33 33.56 18.74
N ILE A 24 -9.05 33.55 18.37
CA ILE A 24 -8.58 33.95 17.02
C ILE A 24 -8.45 32.73 16.10
N HIS A 25 -7.88 31.63 16.62
CA HIS A 25 -7.54 30.47 15.80
C HIS A 25 -8.62 29.36 15.80
N GLY A 26 -9.68 29.51 16.60
CA GLY A 26 -10.67 28.45 16.78
C GLY A 26 -10.07 27.21 17.45
N TYR A 27 -10.92 26.24 17.78
CA TYR A 27 -10.44 24.93 18.22
C TYR A 27 -10.09 24.08 17.00
N ASP A 28 -8.88 23.50 16.99
CA ASP A 28 -8.50 22.45 16.03
C ASP A 28 -9.41 21.24 16.23
N ARG A 29 -10.51 21.20 15.49
CA ARG A 29 -11.43 20.08 15.49
C ARG A 29 -10.88 19.02 14.56
N ALA A 30 -10.03 18.15 15.11
CA ALA A 30 -9.47 17.06 14.34
C ALA A 30 -10.59 16.16 13.78
N SER A 31 -10.60 15.94 12.46
CA SER A 31 -11.61 15.15 11.75
C SER A 31 -11.56 13.63 12.03
N PHE A 32 -10.86 13.20 13.09
CA PHE A 32 -10.76 11.78 13.47
C PHE A 32 -12.03 11.24 14.12
N GLY A 33 -12.96 12.10 14.54
CA GLY A 33 -14.15 11.72 15.30
C GLY A 33 -15.49 11.91 14.60
N THR A 34 -15.53 12.24 13.31
CA THR A 34 -16.81 12.34 12.57
C THR A 34 -17.25 10.95 12.09
N PRO A 35 -18.43 10.45 12.51
CA PRO A 35 -18.88 9.07 12.25
C PRO A 35 -19.18 8.76 10.77
N SER A 36 -19.04 9.73 9.87
CA SER A 36 -19.31 9.61 8.44
C SER A 36 -18.06 9.64 7.56
N THR A 37 -16.86 9.72 8.12
CA THR A 37 -15.65 9.79 7.28
C THR A 37 -15.21 8.40 6.88
N HIS A 38 -15.61 7.99 5.67
CA HIS A 38 -15.07 6.84 4.95
C HIS A 38 -13.60 7.13 4.58
N ARG A 39 -12.70 7.06 5.57
CA ARG A 39 -11.26 7.03 5.32
C ARG A 39 -10.89 5.59 4.99
N LEU A 40 -10.09 5.43 3.94
CA LEU A 40 -9.35 4.20 3.77
C LEU A 40 -8.54 3.96 5.06
N PRO A 41 -8.54 2.75 5.62
CA PRO A 41 -7.78 2.46 6.83
C PRO A 41 -6.31 2.84 6.60
N THR A 42 -5.78 3.72 7.45
CA THR A 42 -4.36 4.07 7.43
C THR A 42 -3.60 2.95 8.11
N VAL A 43 -2.77 2.23 7.36
CA VAL A 43 -1.80 1.29 7.91
C VAL A 43 -0.46 2.01 8.12
N SER A 44 0.23 1.72 9.23
CA SER A 44 1.58 2.23 9.45
C SER A 44 2.55 1.59 8.45
N ALA A 45 3.54 2.34 7.98
CA ALA A 45 4.59 1.80 7.12
C ALA A 45 5.36 0.65 7.80
N SER A 46 5.55 0.69 9.12
CA SER A 46 6.18 -0.40 9.88
C SER A 46 5.35 -1.67 9.88
N GLN A 47 4.03 -1.52 10.06
CA GLN A 47 3.11 -2.66 10.05
C GLN A 47 3.06 -3.31 8.66
N ALA A 48 3.01 -2.51 7.60
CA ALA A 48 3.08 -3.02 6.23
C ALA A 48 4.39 -3.79 5.94
N LEU A 49 5.52 -3.36 6.54
CA LEU A 49 6.80 -4.05 6.41
C LEU A 49 6.83 -5.37 7.21
N ASP A 50 6.27 -5.38 8.42
CA ASP A 50 6.14 -6.61 9.23
C ASP A 50 5.22 -7.63 8.55
N GLU A 51 4.13 -7.18 7.92
CA GLU A 51 3.22 -8.01 7.12
C GLU A 51 3.94 -8.58 5.88
N LEU A 52 4.83 -7.80 5.24
CA LEU A 52 5.61 -8.26 4.08
C LEU A 52 6.66 -9.33 4.46
N GLY A 53 7.28 -9.23 5.64
CA GLY A 53 8.34 -10.14 6.07
C GLY A 53 7.86 -11.53 6.53
N ASN A 54 6.61 -11.66 6.95
CA ASN A 54 6.03 -12.92 7.43
C ASN A 54 5.41 -13.78 6.31
N ASP A 55 5.32 -13.26 5.08
CA ASP A 55 4.50 -13.82 3.99
C ASP A 55 5.32 -14.64 2.97
N ALA A 56 6.30 -15.41 3.45
CA ALA A 56 7.13 -16.27 2.60
C ALA A 56 6.37 -17.48 1.99
N SER A 57 5.07 -17.60 2.23
CA SER A 57 4.22 -18.74 1.86
C SER A 57 3.07 -18.40 0.89
N THR A 58 3.07 -17.23 0.26
CA THR A 58 1.92 -16.70 -0.49
C THR A 58 2.15 -16.51 -1.98
N HIS A 59 2.85 -17.44 -2.62
CA HIS A 59 3.06 -17.42 -4.07
C HIS A 59 2.05 -18.32 -4.79
N VAL A 60 1.51 -17.86 -5.91
CA VAL A 60 0.74 -18.67 -6.84
C VAL A 60 1.65 -19.04 -8.01
N SER A 61 1.84 -20.34 -8.22
CA SER A 61 2.66 -20.85 -9.34
C SER A 61 2.02 -20.49 -10.67
N ILE A 62 2.85 -20.08 -11.65
CA ILE A 62 2.45 -19.86 -13.05
C ILE A 62 2.53 -21.18 -13.83
N GLY A 63 3.07 -22.26 -13.25
CA GLY A 63 3.18 -23.58 -13.88
C GLY A 63 4.41 -23.70 -14.79
N ILE A 64 5.30 -22.72 -14.78
CA ILE A 64 6.59 -22.74 -15.46
C ILE A 64 7.66 -22.56 -14.39
N GLU A 65 8.36 -23.64 -14.03
CA GLU A 65 9.29 -23.65 -12.89
C GLU A 65 10.38 -22.57 -13.00
N GLU A 66 10.88 -22.31 -14.20
CA GLU A 66 11.92 -21.30 -14.44
C GLU A 66 11.40 -19.89 -14.23
N LEU A 67 10.16 -19.62 -14.65
CA LEU A 67 9.52 -18.33 -14.44
C LEU A 67 9.14 -18.14 -12.98
N ASP A 68 8.60 -19.17 -12.34
CA ASP A 68 8.27 -19.15 -10.91
C ASP A 68 9.53 -18.84 -10.08
N ARG A 69 10.65 -19.50 -10.39
CA ARG A 69 11.93 -19.24 -9.73
C ARG A 69 12.42 -17.81 -9.94
N SER A 70 12.21 -17.25 -11.12
CA SER A 70 12.59 -15.86 -11.43
C SER A 70 11.73 -14.83 -10.69
N LEU A 71 10.54 -15.22 -10.22
CA LEU A 71 9.60 -14.39 -9.47
C LEU A 71 9.68 -14.60 -7.96
N ILE A 72 10.64 -15.42 -7.48
CA ILE A 72 11.06 -15.38 -6.08
C ILE A 72 11.60 -13.98 -5.85
N ALA A 73 10.78 -13.13 -5.24
CA ALA A 73 11.09 -11.74 -5.04
C ALA A 73 12.50 -11.59 -4.43
N ASN A 74 13.25 -10.60 -4.90
CA ASN A 74 14.52 -10.13 -4.35
C ASN A 74 14.35 -9.54 -2.93
N ILE A 75 13.66 -10.25 -2.04
CA ILE A 75 13.56 -9.91 -0.64
C ILE A 75 14.86 -10.43 -0.01
N PRO A 76 15.68 -9.57 0.60
CA PRO A 76 16.84 -10.03 1.34
C PRO A 76 16.30 -10.71 2.60
N VAL A 77 16.14 -12.02 2.53
CA VAL A 77 15.89 -12.81 3.73
C VAL A 77 17.10 -13.70 3.90
N ASP A 78 17.74 -13.56 5.07
CA ASP A 78 18.72 -14.52 5.62
C ASP A 78 18.13 -15.93 5.82
N SER A 79 16.99 -16.25 5.20
CA SER A 79 16.39 -17.57 5.19
C SER A 79 16.96 -18.35 4.01
N GLN A 80 18.04 -19.04 4.34
CA GLN A 80 18.55 -20.21 3.64
C GLN A 80 17.49 -21.33 3.66
N ASP A 81 16.35 -21.13 3.02
CA ASP A 81 15.41 -22.21 2.71
C ASP A 81 15.55 -22.56 1.22
N THR A 82 16.22 -23.68 0.98
CA THR A 82 16.59 -24.20 -0.35
C THR A 82 15.40 -24.73 -1.16
N THR A 83 14.17 -24.43 -0.73
CA THR A 83 12.92 -25.01 -1.26
C THR A 83 11.84 -23.96 -1.54
N ALA A 84 12.19 -22.67 -1.66
CA ALA A 84 11.22 -21.64 -2.03
C ALA A 84 10.63 -21.92 -3.43
N LYS A 85 9.38 -22.39 -3.48
CA LYS A 85 8.59 -22.40 -4.70
C LYS A 85 8.19 -20.95 -5.00
N GLY A 86 8.75 -20.39 -6.06
CA GLY A 86 8.39 -19.05 -6.49
C GLY A 86 7.05 -18.98 -7.23
N GLY A 87 6.74 -17.82 -7.77
CA GLY A 87 5.48 -17.55 -8.45
C GLY A 87 5.01 -16.12 -8.23
N VAL A 88 3.77 -15.82 -8.58
CA VAL A 88 3.17 -14.50 -8.35
C VAL A 88 2.82 -14.32 -6.87
N GLN A 89 3.33 -13.27 -6.24
CA GLN A 89 3.03 -12.95 -4.84
C GLN A 89 1.60 -12.47 -4.67
N ARG A 90 0.90 -12.99 -3.65
CA ARG A 90 -0.37 -12.42 -3.18
C ARG A 90 -0.15 -11.03 -2.60
N GLY A 91 -1.19 -10.20 -2.61
CA GLY A 91 -1.12 -8.82 -2.11
C GLY A 91 -0.33 -7.86 -3.01
N GLN A 92 0.32 -8.34 -4.07
CA GLN A 92 1.05 -7.55 -5.05
C GLN A 92 0.27 -7.47 -6.37
N VAL A 93 0.49 -6.38 -7.12
CA VAL A 93 -0.02 -6.22 -8.48
C VAL A 93 1.06 -6.68 -9.46
N THR A 94 0.76 -7.71 -10.25
CA THR A 94 1.64 -8.21 -11.31
C THR A 94 1.09 -7.83 -12.68
N GLU A 95 1.94 -7.26 -13.52
CA GLU A 95 1.56 -6.79 -14.86
C GLU A 95 2.34 -7.56 -15.95
N ILE A 96 1.62 -8.07 -16.95
CA ILE A 96 2.20 -8.87 -18.04
C ILE A 96 2.09 -8.09 -19.35
N TRP A 97 3.23 -7.70 -19.92
CA TRP A 97 3.31 -6.92 -21.17
C TRP A 97 3.90 -7.72 -22.34
N GLY A 98 3.56 -7.33 -23.57
CA GLY A 98 4.09 -7.95 -24.80
C GLY A 98 3.19 -7.76 -26.04
N PRO A 99 3.67 -8.10 -27.24
CA PRO A 99 2.90 -7.94 -28.49
C PRO A 99 1.65 -8.84 -28.54
N PRO A 100 0.64 -8.53 -29.39
CA PRO A 100 -0.50 -9.42 -29.62
C PRO A 100 -0.03 -10.82 -30.00
N GLY A 101 -0.65 -11.86 -29.43
CA GLY A 101 -0.25 -13.26 -29.66
C GLY A 101 0.92 -13.77 -28.81
N ALA A 102 1.60 -12.94 -28.00
CA ALA A 102 2.70 -13.38 -27.12
C ALA A 102 2.28 -14.31 -25.95
N GLY A 103 1.05 -14.80 -25.91
CA GLY A 103 0.60 -15.73 -24.87
C GLY A 103 0.20 -15.11 -23.52
N LYS A 104 0.17 -13.78 -23.35
CA LYS A 104 -0.21 -13.12 -22.08
C LYS A 104 -1.52 -13.64 -21.47
N THR A 105 -2.56 -13.78 -22.31
CA THR A 105 -3.87 -14.32 -21.89
C THR A 105 -3.77 -15.78 -21.48
N ALA A 106 -2.99 -16.58 -22.21
CA ALA A 106 -2.76 -17.99 -21.86
C ALA A 106 -2.00 -18.11 -20.53
N LEU A 107 -1.02 -17.24 -20.29
CA LEU A 107 -0.29 -17.19 -19.02
C LEU A 107 -1.21 -16.82 -17.86
N GLY A 108 -2.09 -15.82 -18.02
CA GLY A 108 -3.08 -15.46 -17.00
C GLY A 108 -4.09 -16.58 -16.72
N LEU A 109 -4.50 -17.32 -17.76
CA LEU A 109 -5.36 -18.51 -17.60
C LEU A 109 -4.64 -19.65 -16.88
N GLN A 110 -3.36 -19.88 -17.16
CA GLN A 110 -2.56 -20.90 -16.47
C GLN A 110 -2.43 -20.57 -14.98
N LEU A 111 -2.14 -19.31 -14.65
CA LEU A 111 -2.11 -18.84 -13.26
C LEU A 111 -3.47 -19.02 -12.57
N THR A 112 -4.57 -18.71 -13.28
CA THR A 112 -5.93 -18.93 -12.78
C THR A 112 -6.20 -20.41 -12.50
N ALA A 113 -5.82 -21.29 -13.44
CA ALA A 113 -6.01 -22.74 -13.28
C ALA A 113 -5.22 -23.27 -12.07
N ASN A 114 -3.97 -22.83 -11.89
CA ASN A 114 -3.15 -23.24 -10.76
C ASN A 114 -3.73 -22.76 -9.43
N ALA A 115 -4.17 -21.50 -9.33
CA ALA A 115 -4.85 -21.00 -8.14
C ALA A 115 -6.11 -21.82 -7.79
N LEU A 116 -6.91 -22.19 -8.80
CA LEU A 116 -8.09 -23.04 -8.61
C LEU A 116 -7.71 -24.46 -8.15
N CYS A 117 -6.61 -25.04 -8.66
CA CYS A 117 -6.10 -26.34 -8.24
C CYS A 117 -5.62 -26.33 -6.78
N ASP A 118 -5.07 -25.22 -6.32
CA ASP A 118 -4.64 -25.02 -4.93
C ASP A 118 -5.82 -24.73 -3.98
N GLY A 119 -7.05 -24.64 -4.51
CA GLY A 119 -8.29 -24.42 -3.75
C GLY A 119 -8.66 -22.96 -3.54
N ASP A 120 -7.98 -22.02 -4.19
CA ASP A 120 -8.34 -20.60 -4.15
C ASP A 120 -9.51 -20.26 -5.07
N ALA A 121 -10.07 -19.05 -4.90
CA ALA A 121 -11.08 -18.48 -5.77
C ALA A 121 -10.47 -17.41 -6.69
N VAL A 122 -10.87 -17.40 -7.96
CA VAL A 122 -10.37 -16.44 -8.96
C VAL A 122 -11.52 -15.70 -9.65
N VAL A 123 -11.35 -14.39 -9.85
CA VAL A 123 -12.23 -13.57 -10.67
C VAL A 123 -11.49 -13.18 -11.95
N TRP A 124 -11.99 -13.64 -13.09
CA TRP A 124 -11.39 -13.37 -14.41
C TRP A 124 -12.23 -12.34 -15.18
N ILE A 125 -11.64 -11.17 -15.44
CA ILE A 125 -12.31 -10.06 -16.13
C ILE A 125 -11.75 -9.94 -17.55
N VAL A 126 -12.62 -10.07 -18.56
CA VAL A 126 -12.23 -9.97 -19.98
C VAL A 126 -12.82 -8.71 -20.59
N PHE A 127 -11.97 -7.91 -21.22
CA PHE A 127 -12.39 -6.80 -22.07
C PHE A 127 -12.37 -7.24 -23.53
N LYS A 128 -13.53 -7.16 -24.20
CA LYS A 128 -13.62 -7.36 -25.65
C LYS A 128 -13.69 -5.99 -26.32
N LEU A 129 -12.66 -5.64 -27.10
CA LEU A 129 -12.73 -4.49 -27.99
C LEU A 129 -13.65 -4.85 -29.16
N CYS A 130 -14.80 -4.20 -29.22
CA CYS A 130 -15.70 -4.26 -30.37
C CYS A 130 -15.25 -3.18 -31.37
N SER A 131 -14.73 -3.59 -32.53
CA SER A 131 -14.47 -2.69 -33.65
C SER A 131 -15.64 -2.78 -34.62
N THR A 132 -16.65 -1.94 -34.43
CA THR A 132 -17.71 -1.78 -35.42
C THR A 132 -17.17 -0.92 -36.57
N THR A 133 -16.66 -1.56 -37.62
CA THR A 133 -16.48 -0.90 -38.91
C THR A 133 -17.57 -1.41 -39.84
N ASP A 134 -18.80 -0.96 -39.60
CA ASP A 134 -19.86 -0.99 -40.62
C ASP A 134 -19.71 0.29 -41.45
N PHE A 135 -18.89 0.22 -42.50
CA PHE A 135 -19.08 1.08 -43.65
C PHE A 135 -20.01 0.31 -44.60
N GLY A 136 -21.29 0.68 -44.56
CA GLY A 136 -22.28 0.28 -45.56
C GLY A 136 -21.95 0.85 -46.96
N PRO A 137 -22.63 0.33 -48.00
CA PRO A 137 -22.20 0.40 -49.41
C PRO A 137 -22.08 1.81 -49.98
#